data_AF-A0A923VMQ8-F1
#
_entry.id   AF-A0A923VMQ8-F1
#
_cell.length_a   1.000
_cell.length_b   1.000
_cell.length_c   1.000
_cell.angle_alpha   90.00
_cell.angle_beta   90.00
_cell.angle_gamma   90.00
#
_symmetry.space_group_name_H-M   'P 1'
#
loop_
_entity.id
_entity.type
_entity.pdbx_description
1 polymer ?
#
loop_
_entity_poly.entity_id
_entity_poly.type
_entity_poly.pdbx_seq_one_letter_code
_entity_poly.pdbx_strand_id
1 'polypeptide(L)'
;MAVRTPFNRRRSNSKPGAKSQGETRASIDQSAEPRLPHERDESSDSQKSPPRADMQQAAKDIKAGLVDTDRGPPADSAYKKLKGDAQ
;
A
#
# COMPACT_ATOMS: atom_id res chain seq x y z
N MET A 1 5.19 -58.25 -25.14
CA MET A 1 5.89 -57.04 -25.62
C MET A 1 5.01 -55.82 -25.36
N ALA A 2 5.60 -54.86 -24.62
CA ALA A 2 5.24 -53.47 -24.27
C ALA A 2 3.77 -52.97 -24.26
N VAL A 3 3.30 -52.69 -23.05
CA VAL A 3 2.17 -51.82 -22.65
C VAL A 3 2.37 -50.38 -23.13
N ARG A 4 1.37 -49.80 -23.81
CA ARG A 4 1.33 -48.35 -24.14
C ARG A 4 0.58 -47.60 -23.04
N THR A 5 1.32 -46.97 -22.14
CA THR A 5 0.81 -45.99 -21.18
C THR A 5 0.38 -44.70 -21.89
N PRO A 6 -0.74 -44.05 -21.53
CA PRO A 6 -1.00 -42.68 -21.96
C PRO A 6 -0.17 -41.74 -21.07
N PHE A 7 0.82 -41.07 -21.66
CA PHE A 7 1.59 -40.03 -20.98
C PHE A 7 0.70 -38.80 -20.80
N ASN A 8 0.01 -38.75 -19.67
CA ASN A 8 -0.88 -37.67 -19.25
C ASN A 8 -0.03 -36.40 -19.02
N ARG A 9 0.17 -35.59 -20.06
CA ARG A 9 0.90 -34.32 -19.97
C ARG A 9 -0.01 -33.28 -19.31
N ARG A 10 -0.09 -33.31 -17.98
CA ARG A 10 -0.58 -32.17 -17.17
C ARG A 10 0.30 -30.96 -17.51
N ARG A 11 -0.19 -30.11 -18.42
CA ARG A 11 0.37 -28.77 -18.60
C ARG A 11 -0.10 -27.95 -17.39
N SER A 12 0.77 -27.78 -16.41
CA SER A 12 0.55 -26.76 -15.40
C SER A 12 0.56 -25.40 -16.09
N ASN A 13 -0.60 -24.77 -16.23
CA ASN A 13 -0.72 -23.37 -16.60
C ASN A 13 -0.24 -22.51 -15.41
N SER A 14 1.06 -22.47 -15.16
CA SER A 14 1.65 -21.37 -14.39
C SER A 14 1.65 -20.15 -15.31
N LYS A 15 0.61 -19.33 -15.21
CA LYS A 15 0.64 -17.96 -15.78
C LYS A 15 1.95 -17.31 -15.29
N PRO A 16 2.83 -16.84 -16.18
CA PRO A 16 3.97 -16.05 -15.73
C PRO A 16 3.39 -14.83 -15.01
N GLY A 17 3.81 -14.62 -13.76
CA GLY A 17 3.37 -13.48 -12.95
C GLY A 17 3.56 -12.21 -13.78
N ALA A 18 2.48 -11.43 -13.93
CA ALA A 18 2.53 -10.17 -14.63
C ALA A 18 3.63 -9.31 -13.99
N LYS A 19 4.75 -9.12 -14.69
CA LYS A 19 5.78 -8.20 -14.22
C LYS A 19 5.13 -6.83 -14.14
N SER A 20 4.98 -6.27 -12.94
CA SER A 20 4.49 -4.91 -12.80
C SER A 20 5.50 -3.97 -13.46
N GLN A 21 5.02 -3.03 -14.26
CA GLN A 21 5.91 -2.03 -14.87
C GLN A 21 6.67 -1.28 -13.75
N GLY A 22 8.00 -1.20 -13.87
CA GLY A 22 8.87 -0.56 -12.88
C GLY A 22 9.79 -1.49 -12.07
N GLU A 23 9.71 -2.82 -12.23
CA GLU A 23 10.65 -3.75 -11.58
C GLU A 23 11.99 -3.82 -12.34
N THR A 24 12.89 -2.85 -12.10
CA THR A 24 14.27 -2.91 -12.59
C THR A 24 15.11 -3.78 -11.64
N ARG A 25 15.41 -5.02 -12.03
CA ARG A 25 16.35 -5.88 -11.30
C ARG A 25 17.76 -5.63 -11.82
N ALA A 26 18.72 -5.42 -10.93
CA ALA A 26 20.15 -5.39 -11.29
C ALA A 26 20.52 -6.72 -11.94
N SER A 27 20.93 -6.68 -13.21
CA SER A 27 21.35 -7.87 -13.94
C SER A 27 22.87 -8.01 -13.81
N ILE A 28 23.34 -8.47 -12.65
CA ILE A 28 24.67 -9.08 -12.52
C ILE A 28 24.52 -10.31 -11.62
N ASP A 29 24.87 -11.45 -12.23
CA ASP A 29 25.24 -12.75 -11.66
C ASP A 29 24.88 -13.01 -10.19
N GLN A 30 23.71 -13.63 -9.97
CA GLN A 30 23.29 -14.53 -8.88
C GLN A 30 23.56 -14.21 -7.39
N SER A 31 24.22 -13.11 -7.04
CA SER A 31 24.34 -12.59 -5.68
C SER A 31 23.86 -11.15 -5.69
N ALA A 32 22.70 -10.92 -5.07
CA ALA A 32 22.15 -9.58 -4.91
C ALA A 32 23.04 -8.80 -3.93
N GLU A 33 24.09 -8.16 -4.45
CA GLU A 33 24.79 -7.10 -3.72
C GLU A 33 23.77 -6.02 -3.34
N PRO A 34 23.86 -5.44 -2.14
CA PRO A 34 23.00 -4.33 -1.75
C PRO A 34 23.09 -3.21 -2.80
N ARG A 35 21.93 -2.76 -3.30
CA ARG A 35 21.86 -1.66 -4.28
C ARG A 35 22.54 -0.40 -3.73
N LEU A 36 23.17 0.38 -4.61
CA LEU A 36 23.73 1.67 -4.24
C LEU A 36 22.61 2.67 -3.86
N PRO A 37 22.89 3.72 -3.06
CA PRO A 37 21.87 4.67 -2.62
C PRO A 37 21.04 5.28 -3.76
N HIS A 38 21.71 5.72 -4.84
CA HIS A 38 21.04 6.28 -6.02
C HIS A 38 20.26 5.26 -6.84
N GLU A 39 20.64 3.97 -6.82
CA GLU A 39 19.87 2.91 -7.45
C GLU A 39 18.62 2.58 -6.62
N ARG A 40 18.74 2.62 -5.29
CA ARG A 40 17.61 2.41 -4.38
C ARG A 40 16.59 3.53 -4.52
N ASP A 41 17.03 4.79 -4.59
CA ASP A 41 16.11 5.94 -4.70
C ASP A 41 15.31 5.91 -6.01
N GLU A 42 15.91 5.49 -7.12
CA GLU A 42 15.25 5.36 -8.44
C GLU A 42 14.39 4.09 -8.58
N SER A 43 14.39 3.21 -7.56
CA SER A 43 13.66 1.95 -7.63
C SER A 43 12.20 2.10 -7.18
N SER A 44 11.27 1.60 -8.01
CA SER A 44 9.82 1.66 -7.72
C SER A 44 9.38 0.83 -6.50
N ASP A 45 10.18 -0.16 -6.10
CA ASP A 45 9.92 -1.02 -4.94
C ASP A 45 10.36 -0.38 -3.61
N SER A 46 11.21 0.65 -3.63
CA SER A 46 11.71 1.33 -2.43
C SER A 46 10.63 2.06 -1.63
N GLN A 47 9.50 2.40 -2.25
CA GLN A 47 8.39 3.10 -1.61
C GLN A 47 7.23 2.17 -1.20
N LYS A 48 7.41 0.84 -1.30
CA LYS A 48 6.38 -0.11 -0.84
C LYS A 48 6.38 -0.19 0.68
N SER A 49 5.33 0.35 1.30
CA SER A 49 5.04 0.15 2.71
C SER A 49 3.58 -0.22 2.92
N PRO A 50 3.24 -1.01 3.96
CA PRO A 50 1.84 -1.23 4.31
C PRO A 50 1.18 0.08 4.73
N PRO A 51 -0.15 0.24 4.55
CA PRO A 51 -0.87 1.41 5.05
C PRO A 51 -0.64 1.60 6.54
N ARG A 52 -0.30 2.82 6.93
CA ARG A 52 -0.10 3.21 8.33
C ARG A 52 -1.41 3.11 9.12
N ALA A 53 -1.32 2.98 10.43
CA ALA A 53 -2.49 2.79 11.29
C ALA A 53 -3.46 3.99 11.26
N ASP A 54 -2.93 5.22 11.19
CA ASP A 54 -3.68 6.47 11.03
C ASP A 54 -4.47 6.50 9.70
N MET A 55 -3.85 6.07 8.60
CA MET A 55 -4.52 5.96 7.29
C MET A 55 -5.68 4.96 7.32
N GLN A 56 -5.51 3.83 8.02
CA GLN A 56 -6.57 2.84 8.17
C GLN A 56 -7.74 3.39 8.99
N GLN A 57 -7.44 4.18 10.03
CA GLN A 57 -8.47 4.81 10.85
C GLN A 57 -9.24 5.87 10.05
N ALA A 58 -8.53 6.76 9.37
CA ALA A 58 -9.15 7.76 8.49
C ALA A 58 -10.08 7.12 7.44
N ALA A 59 -9.67 5.98 6.86
CA ALA A 59 -10.51 5.23 5.92
C ALA A 59 -11.80 4.69 6.59
N LYS A 60 -11.72 4.21 7.83
CA LYS A 60 -12.90 3.77 8.60
C LYS A 60 -13.82 4.94 8.92
N ASP A 61 -13.26 6.09 9.29
CA ASP A 61 -14.01 7.30 9.65
C ASP A 61 -14.81 7.84 8.45
N ILE A 62 -14.16 7.95 7.29
CA ILE A 62 -14.83 8.33 6.03
C ILE A 62 -15.92 7.31 5.67
N LYS A 63 -15.63 6.01 5.77
CA LYS A 63 -16.62 4.96 5.48
C LYS A 63 -17.82 5.00 6.44
N ALA A 64 -17.60 5.40 7.69
CA ALA A 64 -18.65 5.59 8.67
C ALA A 64 -19.43 6.91 8.47
N GLY A 65 -19.01 7.77 7.53
CA GLY A 65 -19.61 9.09 7.29
C GLY A 65 -19.31 10.10 8.39
N LEU A 66 -18.22 9.88 9.15
CA LEU A 66 -17.81 10.80 10.21
C LEU A 66 -17.27 12.08 9.55
N VAL A 67 -18.00 13.18 9.70
CA VAL A 67 -17.54 14.53 9.37
C VAL A 67 -16.52 14.96 10.42
N ASP A 68 -15.53 15.77 10.03
CA ASP A 68 -14.42 16.24 10.87
C ASP A 68 -14.81 16.37 12.36
N THR A 69 -14.12 15.61 13.21
CA THR A 69 -14.31 15.67 14.67
C THR A 69 -13.60 16.88 15.28
N ASP A 70 -13.57 17.99 14.56
CA ASP A 70 -12.93 19.20 15.05
C ASP A 70 -13.67 19.70 16.30
N ARG A 71 -12.92 20.32 17.20
CA ARG A 71 -13.51 20.99 18.37
C ARG A 71 -13.68 22.48 18.13
N GLY A 72 -13.51 22.94 16.89
CA GLY A 72 -13.58 24.35 16.51
C GLY A 72 -14.92 24.99 16.89
N PRO A 73 -16.06 24.49 16.38
CA PRO A 73 -17.36 25.09 16.68
C PRO A 73 -17.73 25.06 18.17
N PRO A 74 -17.53 23.94 18.92
CA PRO A 74 -17.73 23.94 20.37
C PRO A 74 -16.79 24.89 21.13
N ALA A 75 -15.52 24.96 20.75
CA ALA A 75 -14.54 25.84 21.40
C ALA A 75 -14.86 27.33 21.15
N ASP A 76 -15.21 27.70 19.91
CA ASP A 76 -15.67 29.05 19.56
C ASP A 76 -16.92 29.43 20.34
N SER A 77 -17.86 28.50 20.47
CA SER A 77 -19.09 28.69 21.24
C SER A 77 -18.81 28.96 22.71
N ALA A 78 -17.87 28.21 23.30
CA ALA A 78 -17.46 28.40 24.69
C ALA A 78 -16.74 29.74 24.89
N TYR A 79 -15.86 30.12 23.96
CA TYR A 79 -15.14 31.39 24.00
C TYR A 79 -16.08 32.60 23.94
N LYS A 80 -17.05 32.60 23.02
CA LYS A 80 -18.06 33.67 22.91
C LYS A 80 -18.91 33.83 24.17
N LYS A 81 -19.29 32.70 24.80
CA LYS A 81 -20.02 32.69 26.08
C LYS A 81 -19.19 33.29 27.21
N LEU A 82 -17.90 32.93 27.30
CA LEU A 82 -16.99 33.50 28.30
C LEU A 82 -16.79 35.01 28.12
N LYS A 83 -16.70 35.46 26.87
CA LYS A 83 -16.48 36.87 26.53
C LYS A 83 -17.73 37.75 26.72
N GLY A 84 -18.91 37.15 26.93
CA GLY A 84 -20.17 37.89 27.06
C GLY A 84 -20.75 38.35 25.72
N ASP A 85 -20.25 37.81 24.60
CA ASP A 85 -20.72 38.12 23.25
C ASP A 85 -21.99 37.30 22.88
N ALA A 86 -22.48 36.45 23.79
CA ALA A 86 -23.68 35.64 23.60
C ALA A 86 -24.92 36.44 24.04
N GLN A 87 -25.73 36.88 23.07
CA GLN A 87 -27.06 37.47 23.31
C GLN A 87 -28.06 36.46 23.88
#